data_AF-A0A381QBL5-F1
#
_entry.id   AF-A0A381QBL5-F1
#
_cell.length_a   1.000
_cell.length_b   1.000
_cell.length_c   1.000
_cell.angle_alpha   90.00
_cell.angle_beta   90.00
_cell.angle_gamma   90.00
#
_symmetry.space_group_name_H-M   'P 1'
#
loop_
_entity.id
_entity.type
_entity.pdbx_description
1 polymer ?
#
loop_
_entity_poly.entity_id
_entity_poly.type
_entity_poly.pdbx_seq_one_letter_code
_entity_poly.pdbx_strand_id
1 'polypeptide(L)'
;MEFSKILIFLTSFRQHVLSLPVLFIILLSLFLIVPETSQSPNIAYYPQHSQYHPRFFPTTKVKLKVPDSPVNSEKHLEILQSIPDLSTNQLLQSVGNLHRSYFEKKKNQFFNEKMRRIIMMFMQLESISRQIFNRGTVSLPTQTDLEGLADHVVESRWYREALNRISSNNAYGFSEERMLRVLMSIHTAAHFFEVPYPTLFCLFFQESKFDFLADSATGAKGIGQLTSIGLREVQRLRNASEMELKLQKTAFHLNRVYTDPQIQKWLENLGFKINFAKISPIPEKIEFTRLSSSFMREVGKELVKEGQSYGENTSLLWFLSKRLRRGDILSNRFAHMHKVFSQMLEEQYARSQASAYNIETNILLSTILFSHYYRYRWRNNKQVFNLPPEARVILATSAYNHGQTGMRRFLINLKQEFPMLDFQALSSKKLRILFTIRRLSNAIKQSPRKIKEVSRHVRNIMDCAEKRPLTS
;
A
#
# COMPACT_ATOMS: atom_id res chain seq x y z
N MET A 1 52.75 -26.88 14.86
CA MET A 1 53.96 -26.34 14.19
C MET A 1 53.62 -25.66 12.85
N GLU A 2 52.47 -24.99 12.73
CA GLU A 2 51.99 -24.42 11.45
C GLU A 2 51.68 -22.91 11.49
N PHE A 3 51.47 -22.32 12.67
CA PHE A 3 51.22 -20.87 12.79
C PHE A 3 52.47 -20.00 12.56
N SER A 4 53.67 -20.54 12.79
CA SER A 4 54.93 -19.80 12.59
C SER A 4 55.25 -19.57 11.10
N LYS A 5 54.89 -20.52 10.22
CA LYS A 5 55.13 -20.38 8.77
C LYS A 5 54.23 -19.34 8.12
N ILE A 6 52.98 -19.20 8.59
CA ILE A 6 52.02 -18.21 8.10
C ILE A 6 52.44 -16.78 8.49
N LEU A 7 52.97 -16.61 9.71
CA LEU A 7 53.42 -15.31 10.18
C LEU A 7 54.67 -14.81 9.43
N ILE A 8 55.61 -15.72 9.15
CA ILE A 8 56.81 -15.42 8.35
C ILE A 8 56.45 -15.02 6.91
N PHE A 9 55.46 -15.70 6.32
CA PHE A 9 54.96 -15.39 4.98
C PHE A 9 54.29 -14.01 4.92
N LEU A 10 53.50 -13.64 5.95
CA LEU A 10 52.85 -12.34 6.05
C LEU A 10 53.83 -11.19 6.31
N THR A 11 54.92 -11.43 7.04
CA THR A 11 55.97 -10.41 7.25
C THR A 11 56.81 -10.14 6.00
N SER A 12 57.02 -11.13 5.13
CA SER A 12 57.74 -10.94 3.86
C SER A 12 56.99 -10.06 2.84
N PHE A 13 55.67 -9.96 2.95
CA PHE A 13 54.85 -9.15 2.04
C PHE A 13 54.76 -7.67 2.42
N ARG A 14 55.27 -7.29 3.60
CA ARG A 14 55.24 -5.89 4.07
C ARG A 14 56.24 -4.98 3.36
N GLN A 15 57.21 -5.54 2.64
CA GLN A 15 58.28 -4.79 1.94
C GLN A 15 58.02 -4.53 0.45
N HIS A 16 56.96 -5.08 -0.15
CA HIS A 16 56.63 -4.86 -1.57
C HIS A 16 55.23 -4.27 -1.73
N VAL A 17 55.13 -2.94 -1.66
CA VAL A 17 53.88 -2.17 -1.81
C VAL A 17 53.21 -2.39 -3.18
N LEU A 18 53.94 -2.89 -4.18
CA LEU A 18 53.43 -3.16 -5.53
C LEU A 18 52.77 -4.55 -5.72
N SER A 19 52.84 -5.46 -4.74
CA SER A 19 52.25 -6.81 -4.86
C SER A 19 50.85 -6.96 -4.26
N LEU A 20 50.37 -5.95 -3.52
CA LEU A 20 49.02 -5.93 -2.92
C LEU A 20 47.87 -6.01 -3.94
N PRO A 21 47.91 -5.30 -5.10
CA PRO A 21 46.86 -5.41 -6.10
C PRO A 21 46.78 -6.81 -6.73
N VAL A 22 47.93 -7.45 -6.91
CA VAL A 22 48.04 -8.80 -7.48
C VAL A 22 47.50 -9.83 -6.49
N LEU A 23 47.82 -9.70 -5.20
CA LEU A 23 47.28 -10.58 -4.16
C LEU A 23 45.76 -10.42 -4.01
N PHE A 24 45.25 -9.19 -4.15
CA PHE A 24 43.81 -8.90 -4.12
C PHE A 24 43.09 -9.48 -5.33
N ILE A 25 43.69 -9.43 -6.53
CA ILE A 25 43.16 -10.06 -7.74
C ILE A 25 43.17 -11.58 -7.61
N ILE A 26 44.25 -12.18 -7.08
CA ILE A 26 44.35 -13.63 -6.86
C ILE A 26 43.27 -14.11 -5.86
N LEU A 27 43.08 -13.40 -4.74
CA LEU A 27 42.01 -13.66 -3.78
C LEU A 27 40.61 -13.52 -4.40
N LEU A 28 40.39 -12.52 -5.26
CA LEU A 28 39.13 -12.35 -5.97
C LEU A 28 38.87 -13.48 -6.98
N SER A 29 39.90 -13.96 -7.68
CA SER A 29 39.79 -15.09 -8.60
C SER A 29 39.56 -16.42 -7.87
N LEU A 30 40.11 -16.61 -6.67
CA LEU A 30 39.82 -17.79 -5.83
C LEU A 30 38.37 -17.81 -5.32
N PHE A 31 37.73 -16.66 -5.12
CA PHE A 31 36.29 -16.59 -4.80
C PHE A 31 35.37 -16.74 -6.02
N LEU A 32 35.90 -16.63 -7.25
CA LEU A 32 35.16 -16.81 -8.50
C LEU A 32 35.24 -18.24 -9.06
N ILE A 33 36.11 -19.09 -8.51
CA ILE A 33 36.22 -20.50 -8.86
C ILE A 33 35.67 -21.33 -7.70
N VAL A 34 34.34 -21.38 -7.59
CA VAL A 34 33.66 -22.47 -6.88
C VAL A 34 33.38 -23.56 -7.90
N PRO A 35 33.80 -24.82 -7.69
CA PRO A 35 33.46 -25.91 -8.58
C PRO A 35 31.95 -26.16 -8.53
N GLU A 36 31.33 -26.27 -9.69
CA GLU A 36 30.00 -26.88 -9.83
C GLU A 36 30.06 -28.34 -9.39
N THR A 37 29.72 -28.60 -8.14
CA THR A 37 29.32 -29.93 -7.69
C THR A 37 28.12 -29.82 -6.76
N SER A 38 26.93 -30.01 -7.37
CA SER A 38 25.81 -30.80 -6.86
C SER A 38 25.57 -30.86 -5.35
N GLN A 39 24.52 -30.18 -4.88
CA GLN A 39 23.33 -30.78 -4.24
C GLN A 39 22.47 -29.64 -3.68
N SER A 40 21.49 -29.20 -4.48
CA SER A 40 20.36 -28.42 -4.00
C SER A 40 19.56 -29.27 -3.00
N PRO A 41 19.30 -28.81 -1.77
CA PRO A 41 18.32 -29.47 -0.93
C PRO A 41 16.95 -29.39 -1.62
N ASN A 42 16.40 -30.57 -1.92
CA ASN A 42 15.05 -30.78 -2.46
C ASN A 42 14.03 -29.96 -1.68
N ILE A 43 13.61 -28.82 -2.24
CA ILE A 43 12.30 -28.25 -1.93
C ILE A 43 11.33 -28.98 -2.83
N ALA A 44 10.55 -29.90 -2.25
CA ALA A 44 9.57 -30.68 -2.97
C ALA A 44 8.62 -29.76 -3.76
N TYR A 45 8.80 -29.74 -5.07
CA TYR A 45 7.78 -29.33 -6.03
C TYR A 45 6.67 -30.38 -5.96
N TYR A 46 5.57 -30.07 -5.27
CA TYR A 46 4.36 -30.86 -5.41
C TYR A 46 3.70 -30.49 -6.76
N PRO A 47 3.43 -31.48 -7.64
CA PRO A 47 2.77 -31.24 -8.90
C PRO A 47 1.33 -30.78 -8.68
N GLN A 48 0.95 -29.77 -9.45
CA GLN A 48 -0.43 -29.31 -9.61
C GLN A 48 -1.23 -30.44 -10.31
N HIS A 49 -1.85 -31.31 -9.52
CA HIS A 49 -2.89 -32.20 -10.00
C HIS A 49 -4.19 -31.96 -9.24
N SER A 50 -5.10 -31.23 -9.88
CA SER A 50 -6.52 -31.54 -9.79
C SER A 50 -7.06 -31.56 -11.22
N GLN A 51 -7.07 -32.76 -11.82
CA GLN A 51 -7.94 -33.05 -12.95
C GLN A 51 -9.38 -32.94 -12.43
N TYR A 52 -10.03 -31.80 -12.65
CA TYR A 52 -11.48 -31.71 -12.57
C TYR A 52 -12.05 -32.09 -13.94
N HIS A 53 -12.66 -33.26 -14.02
CA HIS A 53 -13.49 -33.64 -15.16
C HIS A 53 -14.72 -32.72 -15.23
N PRO A 54 -14.99 -32.05 -16.36
CA PRO A 54 -16.23 -31.32 -16.55
C PRO A 54 -17.38 -32.33 -16.72
N ARG A 55 -18.29 -32.41 -15.75
CA ARG A 55 -19.63 -32.97 -15.99
C ARG A 55 -20.42 -31.92 -16.78
N PHE A 56 -20.65 -32.22 -18.05
CA PHE A 56 -21.60 -31.52 -18.91
C PHE A 56 -22.99 -31.53 -18.28
N PHE A 57 -23.61 -30.36 -18.16
CA PHE A 57 -25.06 -30.22 -18.00
C PHE A 57 -25.60 -29.42 -19.19
N PRO A 58 -26.72 -29.84 -19.80
CA PRO A 58 -27.19 -29.28 -21.05
C PRO A 58 -27.72 -27.86 -20.88
N THR A 59 -27.22 -26.96 -21.73
CA THR A 59 -27.68 -25.58 -21.87
C THR A 59 -29.12 -25.52 -22.35
N THR A 60 -30.04 -25.08 -21.50
CA THR A 60 -31.35 -24.59 -21.95
C THR A 60 -31.21 -23.11 -22.31
N LYS A 61 -31.32 -22.82 -23.62
CA LYS A 61 -31.33 -21.45 -24.16
C LYS A 61 -32.57 -20.71 -23.68
N VAL A 62 -32.42 -19.85 -22.67
CA VAL A 62 -33.42 -18.82 -22.36
C VAL A 62 -32.89 -17.48 -22.87
N LYS A 63 -33.55 -16.96 -23.90
CA LYS A 63 -33.35 -15.59 -24.42
C LYS A 63 -33.63 -14.60 -23.29
N LEU A 64 -32.58 -14.07 -22.66
CA LEU A 64 -32.70 -12.91 -21.78
C LEU A 64 -32.95 -11.68 -22.65
N LYS A 65 -34.14 -11.08 -22.51
CA LYS A 65 -34.46 -9.76 -23.04
C LYS A 65 -33.43 -8.77 -22.50
N VAL A 66 -32.71 -8.14 -23.42
CA VAL A 66 -31.82 -7.01 -23.18
C VAL A 66 -32.69 -5.84 -22.71
N PRO A 67 -32.48 -5.27 -21.50
CA PRO A 67 -32.98 -3.95 -21.19
C PRO A 67 -32.05 -2.94 -21.88
N ASP A 68 -32.62 -2.09 -22.72
CA ASP A 68 -31.93 -1.01 -23.40
C ASP A 68 -31.12 -0.17 -22.40
N SER A 69 -29.80 -0.15 -22.57
CA SER A 69 -28.92 0.79 -21.87
C SER A 69 -29.07 2.16 -22.52
N PRO A 70 -29.43 3.23 -21.79
CA PRO A 70 -29.43 4.53 -22.41
C PRO A 70 -27.99 5.01 -22.59
N VAL A 71 -27.78 5.51 -23.81
CA VAL A 71 -26.64 6.27 -24.31
C VAL A 71 -26.28 7.41 -23.36
N ASN A 72 -24.97 7.67 -23.25
CA ASN A 72 -24.34 8.87 -22.71
C ASN A 72 -25.29 10.06 -22.47
N SER A 73 -25.54 10.39 -21.20
CA SER A 73 -25.97 11.74 -20.85
C SER A 73 -24.98 12.31 -19.84
N GLU A 74 -24.30 13.38 -20.26
CA GLU A 74 -23.74 14.40 -19.37
C GLU A 74 -24.89 14.99 -18.56
N LYS A 75 -25.25 14.32 -17.47
CA LYS A 75 -25.91 14.94 -16.33
C LYS A 75 -25.12 14.50 -15.12
N HIS A 76 -24.43 15.46 -14.49
CA HIS A 76 -24.11 15.35 -13.08
C HIS A 76 -25.37 14.85 -12.38
N LEU A 77 -25.28 13.70 -11.69
CA LEU A 77 -26.32 13.25 -10.79
C LEU A 77 -26.71 14.46 -9.93
N GLU A 78 -27.89 15.02 -10.17
CA GLU A 78 -28.49 15.98 -9.28
C GLU A 78 -28.52 15.29 -7.92
N ILE A 79 -27.68 15.81 -7.03
CA ILE A 79 -27.72 15.48 -5.62
C ILE A 79 -29.14 15.81 -5.17
N LEU A 80 -29.94 14.77 -4.94
CA LEU A 80 -31.23 14.90 -4.27
C LEU A 80 -31.01 15.70 -2.99
N GLN A 81 -31.61 16.88 -2.95
CA GLN A 81 -31.63 17.75 -1.79
C GLN A 81 -32.35 17.03 -0.63
N SER A 82 -31.77 17.18 0.57
CA SER A 82 -32.18 16.66 1.88
C SER A 82 -32.43 15.14 1.97
N ILE A 83 -31.39 14.41 2.36
CA ILE A 83 -31.56 13.10 3.01
C ILE A 83 -31.99 13.41 4.46
N PRO A 84 -33.05 12.78 5.00
CA PRO A 84 -33.46 13.00 6.39
C PRO A 84 -32.30 12.65 7.33
N ASP A 85 -32.18 13.37 8.44
CA ASP A 85 -31.36 12.94 9.59
C ASP A 85 -31.86 11.57 10.03
N LEU A 86 -31.29 10.51 9.45
CA LEU A 86 -31.60 9.14 9.84
C LEU A 86 -31.24 9.04 11.32
N SER A 87 -32.20 8.61 12.12
CA SER A 87 -31.89 8.23 13.50
C SER A 87 -30.84 7.11 13.47
N THR A 88 -30.00 7.02 14.50
CA THR A 88 -28.96 5.99 14.51
C THR A 88 -29.54 4.57 14.36
N ASN A 89 -30.77 4.34 14.83
CA ASN A 89 -31.43 3.05 14.66
C ASN A 89 -31.77 2.76 13.19
N GLN A 90 -32.20 3.76 12.42
CA GLN A 90 -32.45 3.60 10.98
C GLN A 90 -31.15 3.37 10.20
N LEU A 91 -30.07 4.08 10.55
CA LEU A 91 -28.74 3.85 9.98
C LEU A 91 -28.30 2.39 10.19
N LEU A 92 -28.39 1.91 11.43
CA LEU A 92 -28.01 0.54 11.81
C LEU A 92 -28.87 -0.51 11.10
N GLN A 93 -30.18 -0.29 10.98
CA GLN A 93 -31.06 -1.15 10.20
C GLN A 93 -30.65 -1.21 8.72
N SER A 94 -30.27 -0.06 8.14
CA SER A 94 -29.89 0.01 6.73
C SER A 94 -28.59 -0.75 6.41
N VAL A 95 -27.65 -0.81 7.37
CA VAL A 95 -26.35 -1.48 7.17
C VAL A 95 -26.26 -2.86 7.78
N GLY A 96 -27.15 -3.22 8.72
CA GLY A 96 -27.05 -4.43 9.54
C GLY A 96 -27.00 -5.74 8.74
N ASN A 97 -27.59 -5.77 7.55
CA ASN A 97 -27.56 -6.93 6.65
C ASN A 97 -26.62 -6.78 5.46
N LEU A 98 -26.00 -5.61 5.25
CA LEU A 98 -25.05 -5.40 4.15
C LEU A 98 -23.86 -6.35 4.30
N HIS A 99 -23.50 -7.01 3.20
CA HIS A 99 -22.39 -7.96 3.11
C HIS A 99 -22.49 -9.19 4.05
N ARG A 100 -23.65 -9.48 4.64
CA ARG A 100 -23.84 -10.71 5.42
C ARG A 100 -23.55 -11.96 4.59
N SER A 101 -24.02 -11.98 3.34
CA SER A 101 -23.82 -13.07 2.39
C SER A 101 -22.34 -13.29 2.04
N TYR A 102 -21.50 -12.25 2.07
CA TYR A 102 -20.05 -12.36 1.89
C TYR A 102 -19.44 -13.26 2.98
N PHE A 103 -19.75 -12.99 4.25
CA PHE A 103 -19.23 -13.79 5.37
C PHE A 103 -19.84 -15.18 5.44
N GLU A 104 -21.10 -15.36 5.05
CA GLU A 104 -21.74 -16.69 4.97
C GLU A 104 -21.05 -17.58 3.93
N LYS A 105 -20.73 -17.05 2.75
CA LYS A 105 -19.96 -17.76 1.71
C LYS A 105 -18.54 -18.09 2.16
N LYS A 106 -17.95 -17.26 3.02
CA LYS A 106 -16.57 -17.38 3.49
C LYS A 106 -16.47 -18.02 4.88
N LYS A 107 -17.53 -18.64 5.39
CA LYS A 107 -17.61 -19.24 6.75
C LYS A 107 -16.50 -20.24 7.06
N ASN A 108 -15.94 -20.89 6.03
CA ASN A 108 -14.84 -21.85 6.17
C ASN A 108 -13.44 -21.22 6.10
N GLN A 109 -13.33 -19.91 5.87
CA GLN A 109 -12.08 -19.17 5.96
C GLN A 109 -11.88 -18.70 7.41
N PHE A 110 -10.71 -18.97 7.98
CA PHE A 110 -10.35 -18.58 9.35
C PHE A 110 -10.22 -17.04 9.46
N PHE A 111 -11.34 -16.37 9.72
CA PHE A 111 -11.35 -15.00 10.22
C PHE A 111 -11.30 -15.04 11.74
N ASN A 112 -10.32 -14.38 12.35
CA ASN A 112 -10.51 -14.01 13.76
C ASN A 112 -11.54 -12.87 13.86
N GLU A 113 -12.16 -12.73 15.02
CA GLU A 113 -13.25 -11.76 15.24
C GLU A 113 -12.82 -10.32 14.95
N LYS A 114 -11.57 -9.93 15.27
CA LYS A 114 -11.03 -8.59 14.98
C LYS A 114 -11.05 -8.31 13.48
N MET A 115 -10.57 -9.26 12.70
CA MET A 115 -10.53 -9.11 11.25
C MET A 115 -11.92 -9.13 10.61
N ARG A 116 -12.82 -9.95 11.13
CA ARG A 116 -14.23 -9.96 10.69
C ARG A 116 -14.86 -8.58 10.84
N ARG A 117 -14.74 -7.95 12.01
CA ARG A 117 -15.31 -6.60 12.23
C ARG A 117 -14.61 -5.51 11.42
N ILE A 118 -13.29 -5.58 11.22
CA ILE A 118 -12.56 -4.61 10.36
C ILE A 118 -13.05 -4.70 8.91
N ILE A 119 -13.20 -5.91 8.36
CA ILE A 119 -13.68 -6.12 6.99
C ILE A 119 -15.14 -5.65 6.86
N MET A 120 -15.97 -5.96 7.85
CA MET A 120 -17.36 -5.47 7.88
C MET A 120 -17.41 -3.93 7.88
N MET A 121 -16.62 -3.30 8.76
CA MET A 121 -16.50 -1.84 8.85
C MET A 121 -16.08 -1.23 7.51
N PHE A 122 -15.02 -1.77 6.92
CA PHE A 122 -14.48 -1.35 5.63
C PHE A 122 -15.52 -1.37 4.51
N MET A 123 -16.32 -2.44 4.41
CA MET A 123 -17.33 -2.56 3.35
C MET A 123 -18.54 -1.65 3.61
N GLN A 124 -18.97 -1.53 4.87
CA GLN A 124 -20.13 -0.70 5.23
C GLN A 124 -19.83 0.81 5.17
N LEU A 125 -18.57 1.22 5.33
CA LEU A 125 -18.15 2.63 5.36
C LEU A 125 -18.66 3.45 4.15
N GLU A 126 -18.66 2.86 2.95
CA GLU A 126 -19.15 3.53 1.74
C GLU A 126 -20.63 3.90 1.86
N SER A 127 -21.47 2.96 2.31
CA SER A 127 -22.91 3.20 2.47
C SER A 127 -23.16 4.28 3.52
N ILE A 128 -22.48 4.17 4.66
CA ILE A 128 -22.64 5.09 5.79
C ILE A 128 -22.20 6.50 5.42
N SER A 129 -21.04 6.64 4.77
CA SER A 129 -20.55 7.93 4.31
C SER A 129 -21.54 8.62 3.37
N ARG A 130 -22.20 7.86 2.49
CA ARG A 130 -23.22 8.40 1.58
C ARG A 130 -24.49 8.82 2.31
N GLN A 131 -24.93 8.06 3.29
CA GLN A 131 -26.14 8.36 4.05
C GLN A 131 -25.96 9.58 4.97
N ILE A 132 -24.84 9.67 5.68
CA ILE A 132 -24.61 10.74 6.68
C ILE A 132 -24.06 12.01 6.01
N PHE A 133 -23.11 11.86 5.09
CA PHE A 133 -22.38 13.01 4.55
C PHE A 133 -22.69 13.33 3.09
N ASN A 134 -23.51 12.50 2.43
CA ASN A 134 -23.76 12.58 0.99
C ASN A 134 -22.45 12.59 0.17
N ARG A 135 -21.48 11.79 0.64
CA ARG A 135 -20.15 11.65 0.05
C ARG A 135 -19.77 10.18 0.00
N GLY A 136 -19.06 9.78 -1.03
CA GLY A 136 -18.65 8.39 -1.23
C GLY A 136 -17.75 8.23 -2.43
N THR A 137 -17.30 7.01 -2.66
CA THR A 137 -16.33 6.66 -3.70
C THR A 137 -16.97 5.92 -4.89
N VAL A 138 -18.24 5.53 -4.77
CA VAL A 138 -18.98 4.78 -5.83
C VAL A 138 -19.09 5.55 -7.15
N SER A 139 -19.13 6.89 -7.13
CA SER A 139 -19.18 7.72 -8.34
C SER A 139 -17.85 7.83 -9.06
N LEU A 140 -16.75 7.44 -8.42
CA LEU A 140 -15.42 7.46 -9.04
C LEU A 140 -15.27 6.26 -9.97
N PRO A 141 -14.43 6.35 -11.02
CA PRO A 141 -14.16 5.20 -11.88
C PRO A 141 -13.70 4.00 -11.02
N THR A 142 -14.55 2.97 -10.91
CA THR A 142 -14.27 1.78 -10.11
C THR A 142 -13.94 0.61 -11.02
N GLN A 143 -12.88 -0.11 -10.65
CA GLN A 143 -12.41 -1.28 -11.39
C GLN A 143 -12.72 -2.59 -10.67
N THR A 144 -12.76 -2.60 -9.32
CA THR A 144 -13.23 -3.70 -8.46
C THR A 144 -14.17 -3.18 -7.37
N ASP A 145 -15.02 -4.05 -6.84
CA ASP A 145 -15.93 -3.73 -5.74
C ASP A 145 -15.27 -3.96 -4.36
N LEU A 146 -15.96 -3.57 -3.29
CA LEU A 146 -15.45 -3.66 -1.92
C LEU A 146 -15.23 -5.11 -1.48
N GLU A 147 -16.08 -6.05 -1.92
CA GLU A 147 -15.90 -7.47 -1.62
C GLU A 147 -14.64 -8.03 -2.30
N GLY A 148 -14.36 -7.62 -3.55
CA GLY A 148 -13.12 -7.97 -4.24
C GLY A 148 -11.86 -7.42 -3.56
N LEU A 149 -11.92 -6.21 -2.98
CA LEU A 149 -10.81 -5.67 -2.17
C LEU A 149 -10.64 -6.43 -0.85
N ALA A 150 -11.74 -6.78 -0.17
CA ALA A 150 -11.71 -7.61 1.03
C ALA A 150 -11.08 -8.97 0.73
N ASP A 151 -11.49 -9.61 -0.37
CA ASP A 151 -10.91 -10.85 -0.87
C ASP A 151 -9.41 -10.71 -1.13
N HIS A 152 -8.97 -9.63 -1.77
CA HIS A 152 -7.54 -9.39 -1.98
C HIS A 152 -6.75 -9.35 -0.66
N VAL A 153 -7.27 -8.68 0.38
CA VAL A 153 -6.62 -8.61 1.69
C VAL A 153 -6.52 -10.01 2.30
N VAL A 154 -7.64 -10.73 2.41
CA VAL A 154 -7.71 -11.99 3.17
C VAL A 154 -7.02 -13.15 2.44
N GLU A 155 -7.01 -13.12 1.11
CA GLU A 155 -6.28 -14.08 0.28
C GLU A 155 -4.79 -13.72 0.12
N SER A 156 -4.36 -12.55 0.60
CA SER A 156 -2.96 -12.16 0.50
C SER A 156 -2.08 -13.02 1.40
N ARG A 157 -0.83 -13.20 0.95
CA ARG A 157 0.23 -13.80 1.77
C ARG A 157 0.42 -13.05 3.09
N TRP A 158 0.28 -11.72 3.05
CA TRP A 158 0.35 -10.88 4.25
C TRP A 158 -0.77 -11.23 5.24
N TYR A 159 -2.01 -11.42 4.82
CA TYR A 159 -3.03 -11.84 5.79
C TYR A 159 -2.69 -13.17 6.46
N ARG A 160 -2.36 -14.18 5.65
CA ARG A 160 -2.06 -15.55 6.12
C ARG A 160 -0.87 -15.63 7.05
N GLU A 161 0.25 -15.01 6.66
CA GLU A 161 1.52 -15.12 7.39
C GLU A 161 1.66 -14.04 8.45
N ALA A 162 0.95 -12.91 8.28
CA ALA A 162 1.19 -11.70 9.02
C ALA A 162 0.02 -11.21 9.85
N LEU A 163 -1.00 -10.66 9.19
CA LEU A 163 -2.08 -9.97 9.87
C LEU A 163 -2.82 -10.89 10.85
N ASN A 164 -3.09 -12.14 10.45
CA ASN A 164 -3.76 -13.11 11.31
C ASN A 164 -2.96 -13.39 12.59
N ARG A 165 -1.62 -13.48 12.47
CA ARG A 165 -0.74 -13.72 13.61
C ARG A 165 -0.69 -12.54 14.57
N ILE A 166 -0.51 -11.33 14.07
CA ILE A 166 -0.40 -10.13 14.93
C ILE A 166 -1.75 -9.76 15.57
N SER A 167 -2.87 -9.99 14.87
CA SER A 167 -4.21 -9.70 15.40
C SER A 167 -4.67 -10.72 16.44
N SER A 168 -4.21 -11.98 16.33
CA SER A 168 -4.57 -13.06 17.25
C SER A 168 -3.65 -13.18 18.48
N ASN A 169 -2.49 -12.51 18.49
CA ASN A 169 -1.55 -12.55 19.60
C ASN A 169 -1.30 -11.14 20.16
N ASN A 170 -1.78 -10.90 21.38
CA ASN A 170 -1.70 -9.60 22.05
C ASN A 170 -0.26 -9.11 22.30
N ALA A 171 0.74 -9.99 22.33
CA ALA A 171 2.14 -9.59 22.47
C ALA A 171 2.64 -8.73 21.29
N TYR A 172 2.02 -8.83 20.11
CA TYR A 172 2.35 -7.96 18.97
C TYR A 172 1.74 -6.57 19.05
N GLY A 173 0.76 -6.35 19.95
CA GLY A 173 0.15 -5.02 20.11
C GLY A 173 -0.65 -4.54 18.90
N PHE A 174 -1.31 -5.44 18.17
CA PHE A 174 -2.18 -5.05 17.04
C PHE A 174 -3.28 -4.10 17.51
N SER A 175 -3.43 -2.97 16.80
CA SER A 175 -4.42 -1.93 17.09
C SER A 175 -5.43 -1.84 15.96
N GLU A 176 -6.70 -2.05 16.30
CA GLU A 176 -7.82 -1.88 15.37
C GLU A 176 -8.08 -0.42 15.05
N GLU A 177 -7.89 0.46 16.03
CA GLU A 177 -7.96 1.90 15.84
C GLU A 177 -7.04 2.35 14.70
N ARG A 178 -5.78 1.89 14.69
CA ARG A 178 -4.84 2.26 13.61
C ARG A 178 -5.33 1.77 12.25
N MET A 179 -5.88 0.56 12.17
CA MET A 179 -6.42 0.03 10.91
C MET A 179 -7.64 0.83 10.45
N LEU A 180 -8.56 1.17 11.36
CA LEU A 180 -9.72 2.01 11.05
C LEU A 180 -9.27 3.40 10.57
N ARG A 181 -8.31 4.02 11.26
CA ARG A 181 -7.74 5.31 10.86
C ARG A 181 -7.21 5.28 9.44
N VAL A 182 -6.46 4.23 9.07
CA VAL A 182 -5.97 4.03 7.71
C VAL A 182 -7.14 3.92 6.72
N LEU A 183 -8.06 2.98 6.93
CA LEU A 183 -9.14 2.69 5.97
C LEU A 183 -10.07 3.90 5.74
N MET A 184 -10.46 4.58 6.82
CA MET A 184 -11.29 5.78 6.76
C MET A 184 -10.57 6.95 6.07
N SER A 185 -9.27 7.10 6.32
CA SER A 185 -8.44 8.13 5.66
C SER A 185 -8.32 7.88 4.16
N ILE A 186 -8.08 6.63 3.73
CA ILE A 186 -7.98 6.28 2.30
C ILE A 186 -9.31 6.56 1.59
N HIS A 187 -10.42 6.16 2.20
CA HIS A 187 -11.76 6.39 1.64
C HIS A 187 -12.05 7.88 1.47
N THR A 188 -11.84 8.66 2.54
CA THR A 188 -12.02 10.12 2.52
C THR A 188 -11.11 10.79 1.51
N ALA A 189 -9.83 10.39 1.45
CA ALA A 189 -8.86 10.94 0.51
C ALA A 189 -9.25 10.62 -0.94
N ALA A 190 -9.65 9.39 -1.24
CA ALA A 190 -10.08 9.00 -2.58
C ALA A 190 -11.24 9.86 -3.07
N HIS A 191 -12.24 10.10 -2.21
CA HIS A 191 -13.37 10.96 -2.51
C HIS A 191 -12.94 12.41 -2.80
N PHE A 192 -12.23 13.07 -1.88
CA PHE A 192 -11.91 14.50 -2.02
C PHE A 192 -10.90 14.81 -3.12
N PHE A 193 -9.93 13.92 -3.33
CA PHE A 193 -8.96 14.06 -4.41
C PHE A 193 -9.44 13.41 -5.71
N GLU A 194 -10.67 12.87 -5.72
CA GLU A 194 -11.36 12.23 -6.84
C GLU A 194 -10.42 11.30 -7.62
N VAL A 195 -9.86 10.33 -6.91
CA VAL A 195 -9.02 9.26 -7.48
C VAL A 195 -9.68 7.91 -7.24
N PRO A 196 -9.54 6.92 -8.15
CA PRO A 196 -10.15 5.61 -7.97
C PRO A 196 -9.81 4.97 -6.61
N TYR A 197 -10.83 4.75 -5.77
CA TYR A 197 -10.63 4.21 -4.42
C TYR A 197 -9.93 2.85 -4.41
N PRO A 198 -10.33 1.85 -5.24
CA PRO A 198 -9.62 0.58 -5.27
C PRO A 198 -8.14 0.72 -5.62
N THR A 199 -7.79 1.58 -6.57
CA THR A 199 -6.40 1.84 -6.92
C THR A 199 -5.63 2.46 -5.75
N LEU A 200 -6.18 3.46 -5.08
CA LEU A 200 -5.51 4.13 -3.96
C LEU A 200 -5.33 3.15 -2.78
N PHE A 201 -6.35 2.36 -2.47
CA PHE A 201 -6.28 1.29 -1.48
C PHE A 201 -5.15 0.30 -1.82
N CYS A 202 -5.13 -0.20 -3.04
CA CYS A 202 -4.15 -1.18 -3.50
C CYS A 202 -2.73 -0.61 -3.57
N LEU A 203 -2.59 0.68 -3.89
CA LEU A 203 -1.32 1.40 -3.83
C LEU A 203 -0.76 1.35 -2.41
N PHE A 204 -1.50 1.83 -1.42
CA PHE A 204 -1.03 1.83 -0.03
C PHE A 204 -0.88 0.43 0.56
N PHE A 205 -1.71 -0.52 0.14
CA PHE A 205 -1.51 -1.92 0.47
C PHE A 205 -0.18 -2.45 -0.09
N GLN A 206 0.19 -2.08 -1.31
CA GLN A 206 1.43 -2.50 -1.93
C GLN A 206 2.66 -1.78 -1.34
N GLU A 207 2.53 -0.51 -0.95
CA GLU A 207 3.59 0.29 -0.35
C GLU A 207 3.95 -0.16 1.07
N SER A 208 2.96 -0.33 1.95
CA SER A 208 3.23 -0.57 3.37
C SER A 208 2.44 -1.71 4.01
N LYS A 209 1.54 -2.35 3.27
CA LYS A 209 0.55 -3.28 3.85
C LYS A 209 -0.27 -2.63 4.98
N PHE A 210 -0.55 -1.33 4.82
CA PHE A 210 -1.22 -0.50 5.82
C PHE A 210 -0.47 -0.32 7.14
N ASP A 211 0.84 -0.60 7.16
CA ASP A 211 1.67 -0.39 8.34
C ASP A 211 2.31 1.02 8.32
N PHE A 212 1.95 1.85 9.30
CA PHE A 212 2.50 3.20 9.44
C PHE A 212 3.96 3.20 9.91
N LEU A 213 4.45 2.07 10.44
CA LEU A 213 5.85 1.89 10.84
C LEU A 213 6.79 1.75 9.64
N ALA A 214 6.26 1.54 8.44
CA ALA A 214 7.06 1.20 7.28
C ALA A 214 8.09 2.30 6.95
N ASP A 215 9.37 1.92 6.93
CA ASP A 215 10.46 2.73 6.38
C ASP A 215 11.20 1.93 5.29
N SER A 216 11.35 2.53 4.11
CA SER A 216 12.18 1.93 3.07
C SER A 216 13.68 2.18 3.33
N ALA A 217 14.52 1.38 2.67
CA ALA A 217 15.97 1.62 2.65
C ALA A 217 16.36 2.95 1.98
N THR A 218 15.48 3.52 1.14
CA THR A 218 15.68 4.83 0.51
C THR A 218 15.13 5.98 1.35
N GLY A 219 14.60 5.67 2.54
CA GLY A 219 14.06 6.64 3.49
C GLY A 219 12.61 7.05 3.20
N ALA A 220 11.84 6.27 2.43
CA ALA A 220 10.39 6.46 2.35
C ALA A 220 9.73 6.14 3.69
N LYS A 221 8.65 6.83 4.06
CA LYS A 221 8.01 6.70 5.39
C LYS A 221 6.50 6.50 5.32
N GLY A 222 5.98 5.74 6.27
CA GLY A 222 4.55 5.62 6.57
C GLY A 222 3.76 4.86 5.50
N ILE A 223 2.44 5.03 5.55
CA ILE A 223 1.47 4.24 4.77
C ILE A 223 1.69 4.37 3.26
N GLY A 224 1.84 5.59 2.77
CA GLY A 224 2.10 5.87 1.36
C GLY A 224 3.55 5.75 0.96
N GLN A 225 4.47 5.39 1.88
CA GLN A 225 5.91 5.38 1.60
C GLN A 225 6.38 6.71 0.97
N LEU A 226 5.98 7.84 1.57
CA LEU A 226 6.32 9.15 1.07
C LEU A 226 7.83 9.40 1.25
N THR A 227 8.52 9.75 0.17
CA THR A 227 9.96 10.10 0.20
C THR A 227 10.16 11.60 0.46
N SER A 228 11.36 12.01 0.83
CA SER A 228 11.71 13.45 0.92
C SER A 228 11.55 14.18 -0.42
N ILE A 229 11.79 13.50 -1.54
CA ILE A 229 11.57 14.04 -2.89
C ILE A 229 10.07 14.20 -3.16
N GLY A 230 9.28 13.16 -2.86
CA GLY A 230 7.83 13.19 -2.98
C GLY A 230 7.21 14.30 -2.12
N LEU A 231 7.68 14.47 -0.88
CA LEU A 231 7.22 15.53 0.00
C LEU A 231 7.52 16.94 -0.56
N ARG A 232 8.70 17.16 -1.14
CA ARG A 232 9.01 18.43 -1.82
C ARG A 232 8.08 18.72 -2.99
N GLU A 233 7.73 17.69 -3.77
CA GLU A 233 6.77 17.84 -4.86
C GLU A 233 5.37 18.13 -4.33
N VAL A 234 4.95 17.49 -3.23
CA VAL A 234 3.69 17.81 -2.56
C VAL A 234 3.68 19.25 -2.04
N GLN A 235 4.76 19.73 -1.42
CA GLN A 235 4.87 21.13 -0.98
C GLN A 235 4.72 22.10 -2.16
N ARG A 236 5.37 21.81 -3.29
CA ARG A 236 5.19 22.58 -4.52
C ARG A 236 3.74 22.60 -5.01
N LEU A 237 3.03 21.48 -4.89
CA LEU A 237 1.61 21.37 -5.27
C LEU A 237 0.70 22.12 -4.29
N ARG A 238 1.03 22.14 -3.00
CA ARG A 238 0.29 22.86 -1.95
C ARG A 238 0.38 24.37 -2.08
N ASN A 239 1.45 24.91 -2.67
CA ASN A 239 1.53 26.35 -2.97
C ASN A 239 0.39 26.83 -3.88
N ALA A 240 -0.30 25.94 -4.59
CA ALA A 240 -1.55 26.26 -5.26
C ALA A 240 -2.71 26.31 -4.24
N SER A 241 -3.38 27.46 -4.14
CA SER A 241 -4.46 27.70 -3.18
C SER A 241 -5.58 26.66 -3.24
N GLU A 242 -5.90 26.15 -4.43
CA GLU A 242 -6.93 25.11 -4.60
C GLU A 242 -6.53 23.77 -3.95
N MET A 243 -5.27 23.35 -4.10
CA MET A 243 -4.80 22.08 -3.55
C MET A 243 -4.69 22.15 -2.02
N GLU A 244 -4.19 23.27 -1.48
CA GLU A 244 -4.15 23.48 -0.03
C GLU A 244 -5.56 23.52 0.55
N LEU A 245 -6.48 24.25 -0.07
CA LEU A 245 -7.88 24.29 0.35
C LEU A 245 -8.51 22.89 0.33
N LYS A 246 -8.23 22.09 -0.72
CA LYS A 246 -8.70 20.71 -0.84
C LYS A 246 -8.12 19.83 0.27
N LEU A 247 -6.83 19.94 0.58
CA LEU A 247 -6.18 19.25 1.69
C LEU A 247 -6.86 19.57 3.04
N GLN A 248 -7.03 20.85 3.36
CA GLN A 248 -7.61 21.26 4.64
C GLN A 248 -9.09 20.87 4.76
N LYS A 249 -9.88 20.99 3.68
CA LYS A 249 -11.26 20.49 3.65
C LYS A 249 -11.34 18.98 3.86
N THR A 250 -10.39 18.23 3.30
CA THR A 250 -10.31 16.77 3.47
C THR A 250 -10.00 16.42 4.92
N ALA A 251 -9.00 17.06 5.54
CA ALA A 251 -8.67 16.85 6.94
C ALA A 251 -9.82 17.23 7.90
N PHE A 252 -10.49 18.36 7.64
CA PHE A 252 -11.67 18.77 8.39
C PHE A 252 -12.82 17.77 8.26
N HIS A 253 -13.06 17.24 7.06
CA HIS A 253 -14.09 16.22 6.85
C HIS A 253 -13.76 14.92 7.58
N LEU A 254 -12.50 14.46 7.50
CA LEU A 254 -12.07 13.27 8.23
C LEU A 254 -12.23 13.45 9.75
N ASN A 255 -11.94 14.65 10.28
CA ASN A 255 -12.23 14.97 11.67
C ASN A 255 -13.73 14.85 11.99
N ARG A 256 -14.60 15.34 11.11
CA ARG A 256 -16.05 15.20 11.27
C ARG A 256 -16.46 13.73 11.33
N VAL A 257 -15.93 12.89 10.43
CA VAL A 257 -16.17 11.44 10.45
C VAL A 257 -15.74 10.83 11.78
N TYR A 258 -14.58 11.22 12.33
CA TYR A 258 -14.08 10.71 13.61
C TYR A 258 -14.91 11.14 14.80
N THR A 259 -15.52 12.33 14.77
CA THR A 259 -16.30 12.86 15.90
C THR A 259 -17.81 12.69 15.74
N ASP A 260 -18.28 12.08 14.65
CA ASP A 260 -19.70 11.94 14.38
C ASP A 260 -20.35 10.91 15.33
N PRO A 261 -21.39 11.29 16.10
CA PRO A 261 -22.02 10.38 17.06
C PRO A 261 -22.64 9.13 16.43
N GLN A 262 -23.14 9.22 15.20
CA GLN A 262 -23.73 8.08 14.50
C GLN A 262 -22.65 7.11 14.03
N ILE A 263 -21.51 7.63 13.55
CA ILE A 263 -20.33 6.81 13.25
C ILE A 263 -19.84 6.10 14.51
N GLN A 264 -19.72 6.81 15.64
CA GLN A 264 -19.25 6.20 16.89
C GLN A 264 -20.16 5.07 17.35
N LYS A 265 -21.48 5.30 17.37
CA LYS A 265 -22.45 4.27 17.73
C LYS A 265 -22.45 3.11 16.73
N TRP A 266 -22.22 3.34 15.43
CA TRP A 266 -22.06 2.26 14.47
C TRP A 266 -20.81 1.41 14.76
N LEU A 267 -19.67 2.04 15.04
CA LEU A 267 -18.44 1.33 15.40
C LEU A 267 -18.60 0.53 16.70
N GLU A 268 -19.26 1.10 17.71
CA GLU A 268 -19.59 0.39 18.96
C GLU A 268 -20.44 -0.87 18.70
N ASN A 269 -21.42 -0.79 17.80
CA ASN A 269 -22.24 -1.95 17.42
C ASN A 269 -21.45 -3.04 16.67
N LEU A 270 -20.37 -2.68 15.98
CA LEU A 270 -19.42 -3.65 15.41
C LEU A 270 -18.44 -4.21 16.46
N GLY A 271 -18.54 -3.76 17.71
CA GLY A 271 -17.73 -4.22 18.84
C GLY A 271 -16.43 -3.44 19.03
N PHE A 272 -16.27 -2.28 18.39
CA PHE A 272 -15.10 -1.43 18.60
C PHE A 272 -15.26 -0.58 19.86
N LYS A 273 -14.13 -0.37 20.57
CA LYS A 273 -14.03 0.55 21.71
C LYS A 273 -12.92 1.55 21.42
N ILE A 274 -13.23 2.55 20.61
CA ILE A 274 -12.23 3.46 20.04
C ILE A 274 -12.66 4.89 20.29
N ASN A 275 -11.72 5.71 20.72
CA ASN A 275 -11.88 7.14 20.77
C ASN A 275 -10.78 7.75 19.91
N PHE A 276 -11.13 8.17 18.69
CA PHE A 276 -10.14 8.70 17.76
C PHE A 276 -9.57 10.02 18.26
N ALA A 277 -8.27 10.20 18.08
CA ALA A 277 -7.64 11.49 18.29
C ALA A 277 -8.23 12.53 17.31
N LYS A 278 -8.51 13.74 17.81
CA LYS A 278 -8.96 14.88 16.99
C LYS A 278 -7.89 15.19 15.92
N ILE A 279 -8.35 15.40 14.68
CA ILE A 279 -7.49 15.79 13.57
C ILE A 279 -7.44 17.32 13.52
N SER A 280 -6.26 17.89 13.75
CA SER A 280 -6.00 19.31 13.50
C SER A 280 -5.71 19.55 12.01
N PRO A 281 -5.78 20.80 11.53
CA PRO A 281 -5.31 21.16 10.19
C PRO A 281 -3.91 20.63 9.91
N ILE A 282 -3.66 20.23 8.67
CA ILE A 282 -2.35 19.67 8.26
C ILE A 282 -1.39 20.84 8.07
N PRO A 283 -0.32 20.96 8.88
CA PRO A 283 0.60 22.10 8.78
C PRO A 283 1.37 22.08 7.45
N GLU A 284 1.88 23.24 7.04
CA GLU A 284 2.69 23.36 5.82
C GLU A 284 4.01 22.60 5.94
N LYS A 285 4.70 22.79 7.07
CA LYS A 285 5.95 22.12 7.38
C LYS A 285 5.66 20.72 7.90
N ILE A 286 6.20 19.72 7.20
CA ILE A 286 6.11 18.32 7.57
C ILE A 286 7.50 17.81 7.97
N GLU A 287 7.57 17.24 9.16
CA GLU A 287 8.75 16.69 9.79
C GLU A 287 9.01 15.28 9.28
N PHE A 288 10.23 15.09 8.79
CA PHE A 288 10.69 13.81 8.27
C PHE A 288 11.66 13.15 9.24
N THR A 289 11.14 12.82 10.43
CA THR A 289 11.93 12.42 11.60
C THR A 289 12.70 11.13 11.37
N ARG A 290 13.99 11.14 11.74
CA ARG A 290 14.86 9.96 11.74
C ARG A 290 14.87 9.36 13.14
N LEU A 291 14.80 8.03 13.21
CA LEU A 291 14.97 7.33 14.48
C LEU A 291 16.37 7.58 15.03
N SER A 292 16.44 7.92 16.31
CA SER A 292 17.69 8.22 17.00
C SER A 292 18.08 7.08 17.95
N SER A 293 19.34 7.10 18.40
CA SER A 293 19.80 6.22 19.48
C SER A 293 19.13 6.55 20.82
N SER A 294 18.61 7.76 21.03
CA SER A 294 17.80 8.07 22.22
C SER A 294 16.46 7.35 22.17
N PHE A 295 15.75 7.41 21.05
CA PHE A 295 14.50 6.67 20.83
C PHE A 295 14.68 5.17 21.08
N MET A 296 15.72 4.57 20.49
CA MET A 296 15.98 3.14 20.67
C MET A 296 16.34 2.75 22.10
N ARG A 297 16.99 3.64 22.87
CA ARG A 297 17.25 3.41 24.29
C ARG A 297 15.97 3.42 25.12
N GLU A 298 15.05 4.33 24.83
CA GLU A 298 13.75 4.36 25.51
C GLU A 298 12.91 3.11 25.15
N VAL A 299 12.93 2.67 23.89
CA VAL A 299 12.34 1.36 23.49
C VAL A 299 12.94 0.21 24.29
N GLY A 300 14.26 0.19 24.46
CA GLY A 300 14.93 -0.84 25.26
C GLY A 300 14.53 -0.84 26.73
N LYS A 301 14.44 0.34 27.35
CA LYS A 301 13.97 0.49 28.74
C LYS A 301 12.54 -0.03 28.90
N GLU A 302 11.64 0.31 27.99
CA GLU A 302 10.24 -0.11 28.07
C GLU A 302 10.09 -1.63 27.87
N LEU A 303 10.89 -2.23 26.98
CA LEU A 303 10.97 -3.67 26.84
C LEU A 303 11.45 -4.37 28.13
N VAL A 304 12.47 -3.83 28.80
CA VAL A 304 12.95 -4.37 30.09
C VAL A 304 11.86 -4.28 31.16
N LYS A 305 11.10 -3.17 31.22
CA LYS A 305 9.94 -3.06 32.11
C LYS A 305 8.86 -4.11 31.82
N GLU A 306 8.64 -4.47 30.55
CA GLU A 306 7.77 -5.59 30.14
C GLU A 306 8.41 -6.99 30.33
N GLY A 307 9.52 -7.09 31.08
CA GLY A 307 10.20 -8.35 31.39
C GLY A 307 11.04 -8.92 30.24
N GLN A 308 11.34 -8.12 29.21
CA GLN A 308 12.10 -8.57 28.05
C GLN A 308 13.59 -8.22 28.19
N SER A 309 14.40 -9.18 28.66
CA SER A 309 15.84 -8.98 28.91
C SER A 309 16.65 -8.56 27.67
N TYR A 310 16.19 -8.90 26.46
CA TYR A 310 16.85 -8.46 25.23
C TYR A 310 16.74 -6.94 24.97
N GLY A 311 15.92 -6.22 25.74
CA GLY A 311 15.81 -4.76 25.69
C GLY A 311 17.12 -4.03 26.04
N GLU A 312 18.04 -4.67 26.75
CA GLU A 312 19.36 -4.10 27.06
C GLU A 312 20.33 -4.13 25.85
N ASN A 313 20.06 -5.01 24.87
CA ASN A 313 20.94 -5.17 23.71
C ASN A 313 20.57 -4.20 22.58
N THR A 314 21.17 -3.00 22.62
CA THR A 314 20.91 -1.94 21.63
C THR A 314 21.15 -2.38 20.18
N SER A 315 22.19 -3.18 19.92
CA SER A 315 22.49 -3.68 18.56
C SER A 315 21.39 -4.59 18.02
N LEU A 316 20.87 -5.48 18.88
CA LEU A 316 19.74 -6.33 18.56
C LEU A 316 18.47 -5.50 18.33
N LEU A 317 18.20 -4.48 19.15
CA LEU A 317 17.04 -3.60 18.95
C LEU A 317 17.10 -2.85 17.60
N TRP A 318 18.27 -2.39 17.19
CA TRP A 318 18.45 -1.80 15.85
C TRP A 318 18.21 -2.80 14.73
N PHE A 319 18.69 -4.03 14.88
CA PHE A 319 18.43 -5.11 13.93
C PHE A 319 16.92 -5.42 13.83
N LEU A 320 16.24 -5.59 14.97
CA LEU A 320 14.81 -5.89 15.03
C LEU A 320 13.97 -4.74 14.47
N SER A 321 14.26 -3.49 14.86
CA SER A 321 13.55 -2.31 14.32
C SER A 321 13.72 -2.16 12.81
N LYS A 322 14.88 -2.48 12.26
CA LYS A 322 15.09 -2.49 10.80
C LYS A 322 14.22 -3.53 10.10
N ARG A 323 13.99 -4.69 10.73
CA ARG A 323 13.09 -5.73 10.22
C ARG A 323 11.64 -5.29 10.29
N LEU A 324 11.19 -4.78 11.44
CA LEU A 324 9.85 -4.22 11.64
C LEU A 324 9.48 -3.23 10.54
N ARG A 325 10.35 -2.23 10.34
CA ARG A 325 10.11 -1.16 9.37
C ARG A 325 10.12 -1.63 7.91
N ARG A 326 10.62 -2.82 7.62
CA ARG A 326 10.52 -3.44 6.30
C ARG A 326 9.22 -4.24 6.11
N GLY A 327 8.37 -4.28 7.13
CA GLY A 327 7.15 -5.09 7.17
C GLY A 327 7.40 -6.55 7.59
N ASP A 328 8.58 -6.88 8.11
CA ASP A 328 8.83 -8.24 8.63
C ASP A 328 8.12 -8.42 9.98
N ILE A 329 7.45 -9.55 10.14
CA ILE A 329 7.01 -9.97 11.47
C ILE A 329 8.14 -10.69 12.19
N LEU A 330 8.31 -10.31 13.45
CA LEU A 330 9.33 -10.88 14.31
C LEU A 330 8.85 -12.25 14.82
N SER A 331 9.80 -13.09 15.22
CA SER A 331 9.44 -14.35 15.88
C SER A 331 8.73 -14.08 17.21
N ASN A 332 8.02 -15.08 17.75
CA ASN A 332 7.28 -14.92 19.01
C ASN A 332 8.16 -14.44 20.16
N ARG A 333 9.44 -14.84 20.18
CA ARG A 333 10.45 -14.37 21.15
C ARG A 333 10.61 -12.85 21.17
N PHE A 334 10.35 -12.16 20.06
CA PHE A 334 10.49 -10.72 19.93
C PHE A 334 9.14 -10.05 19.60
N ALA A 335 8.01 -10.68 19.96
CA ALA A 335 6.68 -10.12 19.68
C ALA A 335 6.48 -8.77 20.37
N HIS A 336 6.88 -8.63 21.64
CA HIS A 336 6.77 -7.39 22.41
C HIS A 336 7.48 -6.20 21.77
N MET A 337 8.55 -6.45 20.99
CA MET A 337 9.22 -5.41 20.22
C MET A 337 8.28 -4.76 19.18
N HIS A 338 7.33 -5.49 18.57
CA HIS A 338 6.29 -4.87 17.72
C HIS A 338 5.45 -3.88 18.52
N LYS A 339 4.89 -4.36 19.64
CA LYS A 339 4.00 -3.57 20.51
C LYS A 339 4.69 -2.29 20.98
N VAL A 340 5.79 -2.44 21.72
CA VAL A 340 6.50 -1.31 22.35
C VAL A 340 7.00 -0.33 21.29
N PHE A 341 7.66 -0.81 20.23
CA PHE A 341 8.18 0.06 19.18
C PHE A 341 7.05 0.85 18.51
N SER A 342 5.92 0.21 18.20
CA SER A 342 4.80 0.87 17.53
C SER A 342 4.12 1.93 18.40
N GLN A 343 3.94 1.65 19.69
CA GLN A 343 3.36 2.59 20.66
C GLN A 343 4.27 3.80 20.85
N MET A 344 5.56 3.57 21.06
CA MET A 344 6.51 4.66 21.25
C MET A 344 6.72 5.50 19.99
N LEU A 345 6.74 4.87 18.81
CA LEU A 345 6.80 5.60 17.53
C LEU A 345 5.56 6.48 17.38
N GLU A 346 4.39 5.97 17.72
CA GLU A 346 3.15 6.73 17.66
C GLU A 346 3.16 7.91 18.61
N GLU A 347 3.46 7.68 19.88
CA GLU A 347 3.47 8.71 20.92
C GLU A 347 4.46 9.82 20.65
N GLN A 348 5.69 9.47 20.22
CA GLN A 348 6.77 10.45 20.05
C GLN A 348 6.77 11.09 18.67
N TYR A 349 6.42 10.34 17.62
CA TYR A 349 6.59 10.79 16.25
C TYR A 349 5.32 10.80 15.43
N ALA A 350 4.34 9.92 15.60
CA ALA A 350 3.16 9.87 14.71
C ALA A 350 1.94 10.65 15.23
N ARG A 351 1.94 11.09 16.49
CA ARG A 351 0.81 11.81 17.11
C ARG A 351 0.58 13.20 16.49
N SER A 352 1.66 13.87 16.07
CA SER A 352 1.58 15.21 15.47
C SER A 352 1.16 15.15 14.00
N GLN A 353 0.20 15.98 13.59
CA GLN A 353 -0.14 16.19 12.17
C GLN A 353 1.03 16.80 11.37
N ALA A 354 2.07 17.31 12.03
CA ALA A 354 3.29 17.74 11.36
C ALA A 354 4.17 16.56 10.93
N SER A 355 3.88 15.32 11.31
CA SER A 355 4.80 14.21 11.09
C SER A 355 4.52 13.42 9.82
N ALA A 356 5.58 13.03 9.12
CA ALA A 356 5.49 12.06 8.03
C ALA A 356 5.05 10.65 8.50
N TYR A 357 5.08 10.34 9.80
CA TYR A 357 4.56 9.09 10.36
C TYR A 357 3.09 9.15 10.75
N ASN A 358 2.50 10.34 10.86
CA ASN A 358 1.09 10.46 11.17
C ASN A 358 0.25 9.83 10.05
N ILE A 359 -0.69 8.96 10.43
CA ILE A 359 -1.46 8.13 9.48
C ILE A 359 -2.23 9.01 8.51
N GLU A 360 -2.99 9.97 9.03
CA GLU A 360 -3.86 10.85 8.25
C GLU A 360 -3.02 11.73 7.34
N THR A 361 -2.04 12.43 7.90
CA THR A 361 -1.11 13.30 7.15
C THR A 361 -0.43 12.53 6.03
N ASN A 362 0.16 11.37 6.33
CA ASN A 362 0.88 10.59 5.34
C ASN A 362 -0.03 10.14 4.19
N ILE A 363 -1.24 9.66 4.49
CA ILE A 363 -2.23 9.27 3.48
C ILE A 363 -2.63 10.47 2.63
N LEU A 364 -3.04 11.58 3.24
CA LEU A 364 -3.52 12.76 2.51
C LEU A 364 -2.45 13.35 1.58
N LEU A 365 -1.21 13.51 2.06
CA LEU A 365 -0.10 14.03 1.24
C LEU A 365 0.29 13.06 0.12
N SER A 366 0.28 11.75 0.40
CA SER A 366 0.53 10.73 -0.60
C SER A 366 -0.56 10.72 -1.67
N THR A 367 -1.82 10.92 -1.29
CA THR A 367 -2.94 11.03 -2.25
C THR A 367 -2.84 12.28 -3.11
N ILE A 368 -2.36 13.42 -2.58
CA ILE A 368 -2.05 14.62 -3.41
C ILE A 368 -1.05 14.25 -4.51
N LEU A 369 0.04 13.56 -4.15
CA LEU A 369 1.06 13.16 -5.12
C LEU A 369 0.50 12.20 -6.18
N PHE A 370 -0.26 11.19 -5.75
CA PHE A 370 -0.90 10.26 -6.68
C PHE A 370 -1.91 10.96 -7.61
N SER A 371 -2.76 11.82 -7.04
CA SER A 371 -3.75 12.64 -7.74
C SER A 371 -3.10 13.55 -8.79
N HIS A 372 -1.95 14.14 -8.46
CA HIS A 372 -1.17 14.93 -9.40
C HIS A 372 -0.75 14.10 -10.62
N TYR A 373 -0.21 12.90 -10.41
CA TYR A 373 0.20 12.04 -11.52
C TYR A 373 -0.98 11.46 -12.31
N TYR A 374 -2.09 11.18 -11.63
CA TYR A 374 -3.34 10.72 -12.24
C TYR A 374 -3.92 11.77 -13.20
N ARG A 375 -3.88 13.05 -12.83
CA ARG A 375 -4.33 14.17 -13.67
C ARG A 375 -3.21 14.78 -14.52
N TYR A 376 -2.01 14.18 -14.52
CA TYR A 376 -0.86 14.76 -15.19
C TYR A 376 -1.10 14.89 -16.69
N ARG A 377 -0.77 16.06 -17.24
CA ARG A 377 -0.86 16.31 -18.68
C ARG A 377 0.31 15.64 -19.40
N TRP A 378 0.16 14.36 -19.71
CA TRP A 378 1.13 13.58 -20.47
C TRP A 378 1.30 14.16 -21.87
N ARG A 379 2.48 14.73 -22.19
CA ARG A 379 2.72 15.38 -23.48
C ARG A 379 4.12 15.16 -24.04
N ASN A 380 4.25 15.27 -25.36
CA ASN A 380 5.51 15.44 -26.06
C ASN A 380 5.47 16.74 -26.87
N ASN A 381 6.21 17.75 -26.43
CA ASN A 381 6.14 19.10 -26.99
C ASN A 381 4.67 19.60 -27.03
N LYS A 382 4.12 19.84 -28.22
CA LYS A 382 2.72 20.27 -28.41
C LYS A 382 1.71 19.10 -28.39
N GLN A 383 2.15 17.86 -28.59
CA GLN A 383 1.26 16.69 -28.64
C GLN A 383 0.89 16.23 -27.23
N VAL A 384 -0.40 16.07 -26.96
CA VAL A 384 -0.92 15.53 -25.68
C VAL A 384 -1.35 14.08 -25.88
N PHE A 385 -0.94 13.20 -24.98
CA PHE A 385 -1.41 11.82 -24.89
C PHE A 385 -2.65 11.80 -23.99
N ASN A 386 -3.83 11.94 -24.61
CA ASN A 386 -5.10 11.81 -23.91
C ASN A 386 -5.37 10.34 -23.64
N LEU A 387 -5.44 9.96 -22.36
CA LEU A 387 -5.67 8.59 -21.89
C LEU A 387 -6.98 8.50 -21.11
N PRO A 388 -7.73 7.39 -21.24
CA PRO A 388 -8.85 7.08 -20.36
C PRO A 388 -8.45 7.04 -18.87
N PRO A 389 -9.38 7.34 -17.95
CA PRO A 389 -9.20 7.23 -16.50
C PRO A 389 -8.51 5.92 -16.06
N GLU A 390 -8.92 4.78 -16.62
CA GLU A 390 -8.45 3.44 -16.24
C GLU A 390 -6.98 3.22 -16.63
N ALA A 391 -6.56 3.78 -17.76
CA ALA A 391 -5.18 3.70 -18.22
C ALA A 391 -4.26 4.69 -17.50
N ARG A 392 -4.79 5.85 -17.09
CA ARG A 392 -4.03 6.84 -16.30
C ARG A 392 -3.53 6.27 -14.98
N VAL A 393 -4.31 5.39 -14.36
CA VAL A 393 -3.91 4.69 -13.13
C VAL A 393 -2.54 4.02 -13.27
N ILE A 394 -2.27 3.31 -14.38
CA ILE A 394 -1.01 2.60 -14.60
C ILE A 394 0.18 3.57 -14.59
N LEU A 395 0.03 4.71 -15.27
CA LEU A 395 1.08 5.73 -15.32
C LEU A 395 1.23 6.45 -13.99
N ALA A 396 0.13 6.77 -13.31
CA ALA A 396 0.11 7.43 -12.02
C ALA A 396 0.82 6.59 -10.96
N THR A 397 0.49 5.30 -10.88
CA THR A 397 1.11 4.32 -9.99
C THR A 397 2.62 4.20 -10.24
N SER A 398 3.04 4.17 -11.50
CA SER A 398 4.46 4.11 -11.84
C SER A 398 5.19 5.42 -11.52
N ALA A 399 4.57 6.56 -11.84
CA ALA A 399 5.14 7.88 -11.60
C ALA A 399 5.19 8.25 -10.12
N TYR A 400 4.29 7.71 -9.30
CA TYR A 400 4.28 7.88 -7.85
C TYR A 400 5.65 7.59 -7.23
N ASN A 401 6.30 6.50 -7.66
CA ASN A 401 7.61 6.07 -7.16
C ASN A 401 8.80 6.50 -8.01
N HIS A 402 8.59 6.69 -9.32
CA HIS A 402 9.69 6.88 -10.28
C HIS A 402 9.67 8.21 -11.01
N GLY A 403 8.71 9.08 -10.70
CA GLY A 403 8.48 10.35 -11.36
C GLY A 403 7.90 10.23 -12.77
N GLN A 404 7.46 11.37 -13.29
CA GLN A 404 6.78 11.50 -14.57
C GLN A 404 7.70 11.29 -15.78
N THR A 405 9.00 11.57 -15.67
CA THR A 405 9.92 11.63 -16.82
C THR A 405 10.03 10.28 -17.55
N GLY A 406 10.17 9.19 -16.80
CA GLY A 406 10.23 7.84 -17.37
C GLY A 406 8.92 7.47 -18.07
N MET A 407 7.78 7.80 -17.46
CA MET A 407 6.45 7.50 -18.03
C MET A 407 6.15 8.33 -19.28
N ARG A 408 6.58 9.59 -19.32
CA ARG A 408 6.50 10.42 -20.52
C ARG A 408 7.30 9.81 -21.68
N ARG A 409 8.55 9.38 -21.43
CA ARG A 409 9.38 8.70 -22.44
C ARG A 409 8.75 7.38 -22.89
N PHE A 410 8.16 6.63 -21.98
CA PHE A 410 7.46 5.39 -22.30
C PHE A 410 6.32 5.63 -23.31
N LEU A 411 5.48 6.65 -23.10
CA LEU A 411 4.41 7.00 -24.05
C LEU A 411 4.94 7.46 -25.41
N ILE A 412 6.02 8.24 -25.43
CA ILE A 412 6.68 8.66 -26.68
C ILE A 412 7.16 7.44 -27.46
N ASN A 413 7.86 6.53 -26.78
CA ASN A 413 8.37 5.31 -27.40
C ASN A 413 7.22 4.42 -27.90
N LEU A 414 6.12 4.32 -27.16
CA LEU A 414 4.93 3.58 -27.61
C LEU A 414 4.31 4.19 -28.87
N LYS A 415 4.23 5.52 -28.99
CA LYS A 415 3.70 6.17 -30.19
C LYS A 415 4.61 5.96 -31.40
N GLN A 416 5.93 5.93 -31.19
CA GLN A 416 6.90 5.62 -32.24
C GLN A 416 6.82 4.15 -32.68
N GLU A 417 6.71 3.22 -31.72
CA GLU A 417 6.60 1.79 -31.99
C GLU A 417 5.24 1.41 -32.62
N PHE A 418 4.17 2.10 -32.23
CA PHE A 418 2.81 1.89 -32.71
C PHE A 418 2.17 3.21 -33.17
N PRO A 419 2.48 3.71 -34.38
CA PRO A 419 1.95 4.99 -34.87
C PRO A 419 0.42 5.05 -34.93
N MET A 420 -0.24 3.92 -35.18
CA MET A 420 -1.70 3.81 -35.24
C MET A 420 -2.36 3.54 -33.87
N LEU A 421 -1.59 3.52 -32.78
CA LEU A 421 -2.16 3.39 -31.44
C LEU A 421 -2.95 4.65 -31.11
N ASP A 422 -4.26 4.48 -30.95
CA ASP A 422 -5.13 5.50 -30.37
C ASP A 422 -4.99 5.46 -28.84
N PHE A 423 -4.44 6.55 -28.29
CA PHE A 423 -4.29 6.72 -26.85
C PHE A 423 -5.64 7.04 -26.17
N GLN A 424 -6.60 7.63 -26.89
CA GLN A 424 -7.89 7.99 -26.34
C GLN A 424 -8.77 6.77 -26.07
N ALA A 425 -8.63 5.70 -26.85
CA ALA A 425 -9.30 4.42 -26.63
C ALA A 425 -8.41 3.36 -25.93
N LEU A 426 -7.27 3.77 -25.36
CA LEU A 426 -6.33 2.82 -24.76
C LEU A 426 -6.83 2.34 -23.39
N SER A 427 -7.36 1.12 -23.33
CA SER A 427 -7.79 0.50 -22.07
C SER A 427 -6.62 0.15 -21.14
N SER A 428 -6.89 0.04 -19.84
CA SER A 428 -5.89 -0.39 -18.85
C SER A 428 -5.32 -1.78 -19.17
N LYS A 429 -6.15 -2.73 -19.58
CA LYS A 429 -5.74 -4.09 -20.00
C LYS A 429 -4.73 -4.04 -21.16
N LYS A 430 -5.01 -3.24 -22.19
CA LYS A 430 -4.10 -3.10 -23.34
C LYS A 430 -2.81 -2.38 -22.95
N LEU A 431 -2.89 -1.31 -22.17
CA LEU A 431 -1.72 -0.61 -21.66
C LEU A 431 -0.84 -1.53 -20.79
N ARG A 432 -1.45 -2.36 -19.95
CA ARG A 432 -0.76 -3.33 -19.09
C ARG A 432 0.04 -4.36 -19.91
N ILE A 433 -0.49 -4.83 -21.03
CA ILE A 433 0.23 -5.71 -21.98
C ILE A 433 1.43 -4.96 -22.59
N LEU A 434 1.24 -3.69 -22.92
CA LEU A 434 2.30 -2.85 -23.48
C LEU A 434 3.37 -2.47 -22.44
N PHE A 435 3.05 -2.49 -21.14
CA PHE A 435 3.91 -2.13 -20.01
C PHE A 435 4.96 -3.21 -19.67
N THR A 436 5.80 -3.55 -20.64
CA THR A 436 6.81 -4.62 -20.54
C THR A 436 8.13 -4.13 -19.94
N ILE A 437 8.89 -5.04 -19.32
CA ILE A 437 10.23 -4.75 -18.76
C ILE A 437 11.15 -4.12 -19.83
N ARG A 438 11.13 -4.63 -21.07
CA ARG A 438 11.93 -4.08 -22.17
C ARG A 438 11.60 -2.62 -22.45
N ARG A 439 10.31 -2.28 -22.60
CA ARG A 439 9.89 -0.90 -22.89
C ARG A 439 10.15 0.04 -21.71
N LEU A 440 9.97 -0.44 -20.48
CA LEU A 440 10.29 0.32 -19.27
C LEU A 440 11.79 0.56 -19.12
N SER A 441 12.63 -0.42 -19.45
CA SER A 441 14.09 -0.29 -19.44
C SER A 441 14.54 0.86 -20.35
N ASN A 442 14.01 0.88 -21.58
CA ASN A 442 14.32 1.93 -22.55
C ASN A 442 13.85 3.32 -22.11
N ALA A 443 12.73 3.38 -21.39
CA ALA A 443 12.11 4.64 -20.98
C ALA A 443 12.71 5.24 -19.70
N ILE A 444 12.84 4.42 -18.65
CA ILE A 444 13.23 4.86 -17.30
C ILE A 444 14.77 4.98 -17.18
N LYS A 445 15.54 4.17 -17.93
CA LYS A 445 17.01 4.17 -17.93
C LYS A 445 17.60 3.99 -16.51
N GLN A 446 17.11 2.98 -15.79
CA GLN A 446 17.56 2.62 -14.44
C GLN A 446 18.03 1.16 -14.42
N SER A 447 18.60 0.72 -13.28
CA SER A 447 19.08 -0.65 -13.14
C SER A 447 17.97 -1.69 -13.38
N PRO A 448 18.29 -2.87 -13.94
CA PRO A 448 17.29 -3.92 -14.21
C PRO A 448 16.45 -4.30 -12.99
N ARG A 449 17.04 -4.23 -11.79
CA ARG A 449 16.33 -4.46 -10.51
C ARG A 449 15.19 -3.46 -10.30
N LYS A 450 15.46 -2.16 -10.48
CA LYS A 450 14.43 -1.11 -10.38
C LYS A 450 13.36 -1.25 -11.45
N ILE A 451 13.74 -1.60 -12.68
CA ILE A 451 12.76 -1.82 -13.76
C ILE A 451 11.81 -2.98 -13.44
N LYS A 452 12.35 -4.10 -12.95
CA LYS A 452 11.56 -5.25 -12.49
C LYS A 452 10.64 -4.85 -11.33
N GLU A 453 11.13 -4.01 -10.42
CA GLU A 453 10.34 -3.47 -9.31
C GLU A 453 9.15 -2.63 -9.79
N VAL A 454 9.37 -1.65 -10.68
CA VAL A 454 8.30 -0.84 -11.27
C VAL A 454 7.21 -1.73 -11.89
N SER A 455 7.64 -2.67 -12.74
CA SER A 455 6.71 -3.55 -13.45
C SER A 455 5.91 -4.44 -12.50
N ARG A 456 6.56 -5.00 -11.48
CA ARG A 456 5.90 -5.81 -10.45
C ARG A 456 4.92 -4.98 -9.62
N HIS A 457 5.33 -3.77 -9.23
CA HIS A 457 4.52 -2.87 -8.42
C HIS A 457 3.21 -2.53 -9.14
N VAL A 458 3.30 -2.05 -10.38
CA VAL A 458 2.12 -1.76 -11.21
C VAL A 458 1.23 -2.99 -11.35
N ARG A 459 1.80 -4.16 -11.68
CA ARG A 459 1.00 -5.40 -11.83
C ARG A 459 0.25 -5.76 -10.56
N ASN A 460 0.92 -5.75 -9.41
CA ASN A 460 0.29 -6.07 -8.12
C ASN A 460 -0.86 -5.12 -7.79
N ILE A 461 -0.70 -3.82 -8.07
CA ILE A 461 -1.77 -2.84 -7.85
C ILE A 461 -2.93 -3.07 -8.80
N MET A 462 -2.67 -3.31 -10.09
CA MET A 462 -3.74 -3.59 -11.05
C MET A 462 -4.45 -4.91 -10.75
N ASP A 463 -3.75 -5.96 -10.33
CA ASP A 463 -4.35 -7.24 -9.93
C ASP A 463 -5.22 -7.13 -8.67
N CYS A 464 -4.97 -6.11 -7.86
CA CYS A 464 -5.77 -5.78 -6.69
C CYS A 464 -6.95 -4.87 -7.05
N ALA A 465 -6.73 -3.86 -7.89
CA ALA A 465 -7.70 -2.80 -8.18
C ALA A 465 -8.67 -3.16 -9.31
N GLU A 466 -8.30 -4.06 -10.23
CA GLU A 466 -9.15 -4.49 -11.34
C GLU A 466 -9.96 -5.75 -10.99
N LYS A 467 -11.22 -5.80 -11.45
CA LYS A 467 -12.01 -7.03 -11.44
C LYS A 467 -11.21 -8.14 -12.08
N ARG A 468 -10.97 -9.21 -11.29
CA ARG A 468 -10.45 -10.45 -11.85
C ARG A 468 -11.43 -10.89 -12.93
N PRO A 469 -10.99 -11.16 -14.17
CA PRO A 469 -11.87 -11.79 -15.14
C PRO A 469 -12.35 -13.09 -14.52
N LEU A 470 -13.67 -13.31 -14.52
CA LEU A 470 -14.24 -14.61 -14.19
C LEU A 470 -13.54 -15.60 -15.12
N THR A 471 -12.71 -16.47 -14.55
CA THR A 471 -12.15 -17.60 -15.28
C THR A 471 -13.34 -18.48 -15.65
N SER A 472 -13.76 -18.35 -16.91
CA SER A 472 -14.77 -19.19 -17.56
C SER A 472 -14.29 -20.63 -17.65
#